data_AF-A0A662J4P2-F1
#
_entry.id   AF-A0A662J4P2-F1
#
_cell.length_a   1.000
_cell.length_b   1.000
_cell.length_c   1.000
_cell.angle_alpha   90.00
_cell.angle_beta   90.00
_cell.angle_gamma   90.00
#
_symmetry.space_group_name_H-M   'P 1'
#
loop_
_entity.id
_entity.type
_entity.pdbx_description
1 polymer ?
#
loop_
_entity_poly.entity_id
_entity_poly.type
_entity_poly.pdbx_seq_one_letter_code
_entity_poly.pdbx_strand_id
1 'polypeptide(L)'
;MRDPLMASAALLDLMTNKASELDAKKKLAEVLGSHDPYTCYMCARCTAGCEAMELLENFPHRVVNLARLGFLDELVSGEKIWACMQCMKCTERCPQGVAPSDVFLVLRNLAVKAGAKVPEGYFKALEMIMETGYLQPVQEVVSRSFETYTRKTLNLRERIPEPSDKEKFKETFMATMEGMF
;
A
#
# COMPACT_ATOMS: atom_id res chain seq x y z
N MET A 1 29.14 21.09 -13.87
CA MET A 1 28.24 19.93 -13.76
C MET A 1 26.81 20.48 -13.77
N ARG A 2 25.99 20.13 -14.76
CA ARG A 2 24.56 20.51 -14.74
C ARG A 2 23.89 19.70 -13.65
N ASP A 3 23.14 20.38 -12.79
CA ASP A 3 22.19 19.73 -11.88
C ASP A 3 21.25 18.84 -12.73
N PRO A 4 21.26 17.50 -12.55
CA PRO A 4 20.40 16.61 -13.30
C PRO A 4 18.90 16.84 -13.02
N LEU A 5 18.55 17.63 -12.00
CA LEU A 5 17.17 18.02 -11.66
C LEU A 5 16.64 19.23 -12.46
N MET A 6 17.49 19.94 -13.21
CA MET A 6 17.17 21.28 -13.74
C MET A 6 16.81 21.33 -15.24
N ALA A 7 16.67 20.20 -15.92
CA ALA A 7 16.26 20.19 -17.32
C ALA A 7 15.36 19.00 -17.69
N SER A 8 14.06 19.08 -17.41
CA SER A 8 13.09 18.36 -18.23
C SER A 8 11.75 19.10 -18.22
N ALA A 9 11.21 19.36 -19.40
CA ALA A 9 9.81 19.69 -19.54
C ALA A 9 8.96 18.56 -18.91
N ALA A 10 7.74 18.88 -18.48
CA ALA A 10 6.77 17.86 -18.12
C ALA A 10 6.58 16.90 -19.31
N LEU A 11 6.62 15.60 -19.06
CA LEU A 11 6.30 14.60 -20.06
C LEU A 11 4.79 14.57 -20.25
N LEU A 12 4.33 14.46 -21.50
CA LEU A 12 2.93 14.28 -21.81
C LEU A 12 2.69 12.80 -22.11
N ASP A 13 1.82 12.14 -21.36
CA ASP A 13 1.30 10.83 -21.77
C ASP A 13 0.35 11.04 -22.95
N LEU A 14 0.74 10.53 -24.12
CA LEU A 14 -0.06 10.66 -25.35
C LEU A 14 -1.35 9.84 -25.31
N MET A 15 -1.47 8.88 -24.39
CA MET A 15 -2.67 8.05 -24.28
C MET A 15 -3.75 8.70 -23.42
N THR A 16 -3.35 9.37 -22.34
CA THR A 16 -4.28 10.03 -21.40
C THR A 16 -4.30 11.56 -21.53
N ASN A 17 -3.37 12.13 -22.31
CA ASN A 17 -3.12 13.57 -22.44
C ASN A 17 -2.80 14.25 -21.10
N LYS A 18 -2.32 13.50 -20.11
CA LYS A 18 -1.91 14.00 -18.79
C LYS A 18 -0.43 14.35 -18.78
N ALA A 19 -0.09 15.46 -18.12
CA ALA A 19 1.29 15.88 -17.93
C ALA A 19 1.87 15.25 -16.66
N SER A 20 3.15 14.89 -16.70
CA SER A 20 3.88 14.40 -15.53
C SER A 20 4.08 15.50 -14.50
N GLU A 21 3.93 15.19 -13.23
CA GLU A 21 4.16 16.13 -12.14
C GLU A 21 5.63 16.13 -11.71
N LEU A 22 6.31 17.28 -11.85
CA LEU A 22 7.71 17.40 -11.45
C LEU A 22 7.89 17.37 -9.92
N ASP A 23 6.98 18.01 -9.18
CA ASP A 23 7.09 18.09 -7.71
C ASP A 23 6.72 16.78 -7.02
N ALA A 24 5.87 15.98 -7.66
CA ALA A 24 5.50 14.64 -7.17
C ALA A 24 6.73 13.72 -7.05
N LYS A 25 7.72 13.89 -7.94
CA LYS A 25 8.99 13.17 -7.89
C LYS A 25 9.79 13.46 -6.63
N LYS A 26 9.86 14.73 -6.21
CA LYS A 26 10.57 15.14 -5.00
C LYS A 26 9.89 14.56 -3.75
N LYS A 27 8.56 14.65 -3.71
CA LYS A 27 7.74 14.08 -2.63
C LYS A 27 7.96 12.57 -2.48
N LEU A 28 8.02 11.82 -3.58
CA LEU A 28 8.33 10.38 -3.52
C LEU A 28 9.72 10.10 -2.95
N ALA A 29 10.73 10.84 -3.38
CA ALA A 29 12.10 10.66 -2.90
C ALA A 29 12.22 10.95 -1.39
N GLU A 30 11.52 11.97 -0.89
CA GLU A 30 11.49 12.31 0.54
C GLU A 30 10.89 11.18 1.38
N VAL A 31 9.80 10.55 0.92
CA VAL A 31 9.11 9.48 1.67
C VAL A 31 9.85 8.14 1.58
N LEU A 32 10.43 7.82 0.43
CA LEU A 32 11.11 6.54 0.20
C LEU A 32 12.53 6.49 0.78
N GLY A 33 13.11 7.64 1.15
CA GLY A 33 14.43 7.72 1.76
C GLY A 33 15.52 7.13 0.87
N SER A 34 16.16 6.05 1.31
CA SER A 34 17.21 5.37 0.54
C SER A 34 16.73 4.61 -0.69
N HIS A 35 15.42 4.34 -0.81
CA HIS A 35 14.84 3.57 -1.89
C HIS A 35 14.48 4.45 -3.10
N ASP A 36 15.50 4.97 -3.77
CA ASP A 36 15.32 5.92 -4.86
C ASP A 36 14.85 5.26 -6.18
N PRO A 37 13.62 5.56 -6.68
CA PRO A 37 13.14 5.04 -7.96
C PRO A 37 13.97 5.45 -9.18
N TYR A 38 14.77 6.52 -9.10
CA TYR A 38 15.62 6.97 -10.22
C TYR A 38 16.76 6.03 -10.54
N THR A 39 17.22 5.24 -9.57
CA THR A 39 18.23 4.20 -9.78
C THR A 39 17.68 3.01 -10.58
N CYS A 40 16.36 2.93 -10.77
CA CYS A 40 15.74 1.88 -11.57
C CYS A 40 16.12 1.97 -13.05
N TYR A 41 16.77 0.93 -13.55
CA TYR A 41 17.15 0.72 -14.95
C TYR A 41 16.24 -0.30 -15.68
N MET A 42 15.06 -0.57 -15.11
CA MET A 42 13.99 -1.39 -15.71
C MET A 42 14.37 -2.83 -16.10
N CYS A 43 15.21 -3.51 -15.31
CA CYS A 43 15.57 -4.91 -15.57
C CYS A 43 14.42 -5.94 -15.40
N ALA A 44 13.23 -5.50 -14.94
CA ALA A 44 12.03 -6.31 -14.74
C ALA A 44 12.14 -7.52 -13.76
N ARG A 45 13.24 -7.68 -13.02
CA ARG A 45 13.41 -8.76 -12.03
C ARG A 45 12.32 -8.77 -10.95
N CYS A 46 11.86 -7.59 -10.53
CA CYS A 46 10.75 -7.43 -9.60
C CYS A 46 9.43 -7.98 -10.15
N THR A 47 9.22 -7.92 -11.46
CA THR A 47 8.02 -8.43 -12.13
C THR A 47 8.10 -9.92 -12.40
N ALA A 48 9.25 -10.42 -12.83
CA ALA A 48 9.46 -11.86 -13.03
C ALA A 48 9.23 -12.68 -11.75
N GLY A 49 9.44 -12.08 -10.57
CA GLY A 49 9.20 -12.72 -9.28
C GLY A 49 7.87 -12.37 -8.61
N CYS A 50 6.95 -11.68 -9.29
CA CYS A 50 5.71 -11.19 -8.69
C CYS A 50 4.54 -12.13 -9.03
N GLU A 51 3.91 -12.69 -8.00
CA GLU A 51 2.72 -13.56 -8.18
C GLU A 51 1.51 -12.76 -8.67
N ALA A 52 1.40 -11.48 -8.29
CA ALA A 52 0.34 -10.60 -8.75
C ALA A 52 0.48 -10.23 -10.25
N MET A 53 1.66 -10.44 -10.85
CA MET A 53 1.83 -10.28 -12.29
C MET A 53 1.05 -11.36 -13.05
N GLU A 54 1.19 -12.61 -12.64
CA GLU A 54 0.59 -13.77 -13.31
C GLU A 54 -0.94 -13.77 -13.19
N LEU A 55 -1.44 -13.43 -12.01
CA LEU A 55 -2.87 -13.53 -11.72
C LEU A 55 -3.66 -12.25 -12.04
N LEU A 56 -3.03 -11.07 -11.94
CA LEU A 56 -3.71 -9.76 -11.94
C LEU A 56 -3.04 -8.73 -12.86
N GLU A 57 -2.09 -9.15 -13.71
CA GLU A 57 -1.35 -8.27 -14.63
C GLU A 57 -0.72 -7.05 -13.94
N ASN A 58 -0.24 -7.23 -12.71
CA ASN A 58 0.47 -6.19 -11.98
C ASN A 58 1.97 -6.23 -12.32
N PHE A 59 2.50 -5.17 -12.92
CA PHE A 59 3.89 -5.10 -13.38
C PHE A 59 4.71 -4.11 -12.54
N PRO A 60 5.32 -4.53 -11.41
CA PRO A 60 6.09 -3.65 -10.54
C PRO A 60 7.11 -2.72 -11.24
N HIS A 61 7.85 -3.23 -12.24
CA HIS A 61 8.84 -2.39 -12.95
C HIS A 61 8.18 -1.22 -13.71
N ARG A 62 6.97 -1.41 -14.24
CA ARG A 62 6.22 -0.35 -14.94
C ARG A 62 5.70 0.68 -13.95
N VAL A 63 5.19 0.23 -12.80
CA VAL A 63 4.71 1.12 -11.72
C VAL A 63 5.86 1.99 -11.22
N VAL A 64 7.02 1.40 -10.93
CA VAL A 64 8.23 2.15 -10.54
C VAL A 64 8.65 3.14 -11.63
N ASN A 65 8.62 2.74 -12.90
CA ASN A 65 8.97 3.64 -13.99
C ASN A 65 7.97 4.81 -14.13
N LEU A 66 6.66 4.58 -14.04
CA LEU A 66 5.67 5.65 -14.06
C LEU A 66 5.84 6.60 -12.86
N ALA A 67 6.14 6.04 -11.68
CA ALA A 67 6.43 6.82 -10.49
C ALA A 67 7.67 7.71 -10.67
N ARG A 68 8.78 7.16 -11.20
CA ARG A 68 10.00 7.95 -11.50
C ARG A 68 9.75 9.03 -12.56
N LEU A 69 8.83 8.78 -13.49
CA LEU A 69 8.49 9.72 -14.56
C LEU A 69 7.53 10.82 -14.09
N GLY A 70 6.89 10.68 -12.93
CA GLY A 70 5.99 11.68 -12.34
C GLY A 70 4.51 11.49 -12.68
N PHE A 71 4.10 10.34 -13.18
CA PHE A 71 2.70 10.03 -13.51
C PHE A 71 1.95 9.45 -12.30
N LEU A 72 1.96 10.14 -11.16
CA LEU A 72 1.40 9.59 -9.92
C LEU A 72 -0.12 9.53 -9.94
N ASP A 73 -0.78 10.52 -10.55
CA ASP A 73 -2.24 10.55 -10.66
C ASP A 73 -2.81 9.34 -11.40
N GLU A 74 -2.13 8.89 -12.44
CA GLU A 74 -2.50 7.68 -13.18
C GLU A 74 -2.38 6.42 -12.31
N LEU A 75 -1.33 6.34 -11.50
CA LEU A 75 -1.09 5.22 -10.60
C LEU A 75 -2.09 5.20 -9.44
N VAL A 76 -2.35 6.36 -8.85
CA VAL A 76 -3.24 6.55 -7.69
C VAL A 76 -4.70 6.27 -8.05
N SER A 77 -5.13 6.64 -9.26
CA SER A 77 -6.49 6.36 -9.73
C SER A 77 -6.71 4.90 -10.14
N GLY A 78 -5.65 4.12 -10.32
CA GLY A 78 -5.73 2.72 -10.77
C GLY A 78 -5.92 1.71 -9.63
N GLU A 79 -6.66 0.62 -9.90
CA GLU A 79 -6.84 -0.47 -8.93
C GLU A 79 -5.56 -1.34 -8.75
N LYS A 80 -4.60 -1.24 -9.69
CA LYS A 80 -3.39 -2.08 -9.72
C LYS A 80 -2.48 -1.90 -8.50
N ILE A 81 -2.48 -0.73 -7.87
CA ILE A 81 -1.67 -0.51 -6.66
C ILE A 81 -2.15 -1.40 -5.49
N TRP A 82 -3.43 -1.77 -5.47
CA TRP A 82 -4.04 -2.61 -4.44
C TRP A 82 -3.78 -4.10 -4.65
N ALA A 83 -3.39 -4.53 -5.86
CA ALA A 83 -3.03 -5.91 -6.16
C ALA A 83 -1.69 -6.34 -5.54
N CYS A 84 -0.83 -5.41 -5.14
CA CYS A 84 0.43 -5.74 -4.44
C CYS A 84 0.15 -6.42 -3.09
N MET A 85 0.62 -7.65 -2.89
CA MET A 85 0.43 -8.36 -1.62
C MET A 85 1.43 -7.95 -0.53
N GLN A 86 2.31 -6.98 -0.78
CA GLN A 86 3.37 -6.55 0.14
C GLN A 86 4.25 -7.74 0.61
N CYS A 87 4.54 -8.69 -0.28
CA CYS A 87 5.35 -9.88 0.03
C CYS A 87 6.87 -9.63 0.05
N MET A 88 7.31 -8.40 -0.25
CA MET A 88 8.71 -7.93 -0.21
C MET A 88 9.72 -8.63 -1.15
N LYS A 89 9.32 -9.63 -1.94
CA LYS A 89 10.22 -10.33 -2.89
C LYS A 89 10.93 -9.38 -3.86
N CYS A 90 10.25 -8.35 -4.32
CA CYS A 90 10.80 -7.36 -5.24
C CYS A 90 11.83 -6.45 -4.56
N THR A 91 11.71 -6.21 -3.24
CA THR A 91 12.68 -5.46 -2.44
C THR A 91 13.99 -6.24 -2.36
N GLU A 92 13.93 -7.50 -1.92
CA GLU A 92 15.11 -8.35 -1.74
C GLU A 92 15.88 -8.64 -3.05
N ARG A 93 15.17 -8.71 -4.18
CA ARG A 93 15.78 -9.09 -5.46
C ARG A 93 16.28 -7.90 -6.27
N CYS A 94 15.95 -6.66 -5.88
CA CYS A 94 16.30 -5.48 -6.66
C CYS A 94 17.82 -5.23 -6.60
N PRO A 95 18.55 -5.31 -7.72
CA PRO A 95 19.99 -5.07 -7.73
C PRO A 95 20.36 -3.58 -7.57
N GLN A 96 19.38 -2.68 -7.51
CA GLN A 96 19.57 -1.24 -7.28
C GLN A 96 18.95 -0.77 -5.95
N GLY A 97 18.34 -1.67 -5.17
CA GLY A 97 17.75 -1.30 -3.88
C GLY A 97 16.53 -0.38 -3.96
N VAL A 98 15.83 -0.34 -5.10
CA VAL A 98 14.65 0.54 -5.33
C VAL A 98 13.44 0.20 -4.43
N ALA A 99 13.41 -1.01 -3.86
CA ALA A 99 12.30 -1.50 -3.03
C ALA A 99 10.90 -1.24 -3.62
N PRO A 100 10.51 -1.88 -4.75
CA PRO A 100 9.22 -1.61 -5.38
C PRO A 100 8.00 -1.79 -4.46
N SER A 101 8.09 -2.64 -3.43
CA SER A 101 7.02 -2.83 -2.44
C SER A 101 6.69 -1.53 -1.69
N ASP A 102 7.72 -0.75 -1.35
CA ASP A 102 7.58 0.52 -0.63
C ASP A 102 6.98 1.59 -1.55
N VAL A 103 7.38 1.59 -2.84
CA VAL A 103 6.74 2.44 -3.85
C VAL A 103 5.24 2.17 -3.91
N PHE A 104 4.80 0.91 -3.92
CA PHE A 104 3.38 0.57 -3.85
C PHE A 104 2.70 1.05 -2.57
N LEU A 105 3.37 0.97 -1.42
CA LEU A 105 2.82 1.43 -0.15
C LEU A 105 2.61 2.95 -0.15
N VAL A 106 3.60 3.70 -0.61
CA VAL A 106 3.50 5.17 -0.74
C VAL A 106 2.38 5.56 -1.70
N LEU A 107 2.27 4.89 -2.84
CA LEU A 107 1.18 5.13 -3.80
C LEU A 107 -0.21 4.88 -3.19
N ARG A 108 -0.37 3.85 -2.34
CA ARG A 108 -1.62 3.62 -1.61
C ARG A 108 -1.95 4.75 -0.66
N ASN A 109 -0.96 5.22 0.09
CA ASN A 109 -1.15 6.34 1.03
C ASN A 109 -1.54 7.62 0.28
N LEU A 110 -0.88 7.90 -0.86
CA LEU A 110 -1.26 9.00 -1.73
C LEU A 110 -2.68 8.82 -2.28
N ALA A 111 -3.08 7.60 -2.63
CA ALA A 111 -4.42 7.31 -3.11
C ALA A 111 -5.51 7.57 -2.06
N VAL A 112 -5.26 7.17 -0.81
CA VAL A 112 -6.16 7.48 0.30
C VAL A 112 -6.23 9.01 0.52
N LYS A 113 -5.09 9.70 0.55
CA LYS A 113 -5.03 11.17 0.73
C LYS A 113 -5.74 11.92 -0.42
N ALA A 114 -5.70 11.40 -1.63
CA ALA A 114 -6.38 11.96 -2.80
C ALA A 114 -7.88 11.62 -2.88
N GLY A 115 -8.42 10.85 -1.94
CA GLY A 115 -9.83 10.41 -1.96
C GLY A 115 -10.15 9.41 -3.06
N ALA A 116 -9.15 8.66 -3.55
CA ALA A 116 -9.35 7.62 -4.55
C ALA A 116 -10.15 6.44 -3.97
N LYS A 117 -10.68 5.60 -4.86
CA LYS A 117 -11.42 4.38 -4.47
C LYS A 117 -10.49 3.40 -3.75
N VAL A 118 -10.76 3.17 -2.47
CA VAL A 118 -10.07 2.18 -1.64
C VAL A 118 -10.93 0.91 -1.57
N PRO A 119 -10.35 -0.30 -1.61
CA PRO A 119 -11.10 -1.54 -1.43
C PRO A 119 -11.87 -1.56 -0.09
N GLU A 120 -13.15 -1.94 -0.14
CA GLU A 120 -14.08 -1.88 1.00
C GLU A 120 -13.58 -2.61 2.25
N GLY A 121 -12.79 -3.69 2.07
CA GLY A 121 -12.21 -4.45 3.17
C GLY A 121 -11.35 -3.62 4.12
N TYR A 122 -10.68 -2.56 3.64
CA TYR A 122 -9.90 -1.66 4.49
C TYR A 122 -10.79 -0.80 5.40
N PHE A 123 -11.93 -0.33 4.90
CA PHE A 123 -12.87 0.45 5.72
C PHE A 123 -13.55 -0.43 6.77
N LYS A 124 -13.97 -1.64 6.40
CA LYS A 124 -14.50 -2.63 7.37
C LYS A 124 -13.50 -2.95 8.48
N ALA A 125 -12.23 -3.13 8.11
CA ALA A 125 -11.15 -3.35 9.07
C ALA A 125 -10.99 -2.15 10.03
N LEU A 126 -11.02 -0.93 9.51
CA LEU A 126 -10.93 0.29 10.31
C LEU A 126 -12.11 0.43 11.26
N GLU A 127 -13.34 0.22 10.78
CA GLU A 127 -14.56 0.23 11.59
C GLU A 127 -14.47 -0.76 12.76
N MET A 128 -14.06 -2.01 12.47
CA MET A 128 -13.89 -3.04 13.51
C MET A 128 -12.88 -2.64 14.58
N ILE A 129 -11.74 -2.06 14.17
CA ILE A 129 -10.73 -1.57 15.12
C ILE A 129 -11.31 -0.43 15.97
N MET A 130 -12.00 0.52 15.35
CA MET A 130 -12.58 1.67 16.06
C MET A 130 -13.67 1.28 17.07
N GLU A 131 -14.42 0.21 16.82
CA GLU A 131 -15.52 -0.23 17.68
C GLU A 131 -15.08 -1.19 18.79
N THR A 132 -14.17 -2.12 18.47
CA THR A 132 -13.81 -3.25 19.33
C THR A 132 -12.36 -3.24 19.78
N GLY A 133 -11.49 -2.47 19.12
CA GLY A 133 -10.05 -2.52 19.27
C GLY A 133 -9.38 -3.68 18.51
N TYR A 134 -10.16 -4.50 17.78
CA TYR A 134 -9.69 -5.67 17.06
C TYR A 134 -10.04 -5.60 15.58
N LEU A 135 -9.17 -6.19 14.74
CA LEU A 135 -9.39 -6.27 13.29
C LEU A 135 -10.55 -7.21 12.92
N GLN A 136 -10.73 -8.27 13.70
CA GLN A 136 -11.74 -9.29 13.47
C GLN A 136 -12.50 -9.53 14.78
N PRO A 137 -13.85 -9.63 14.73
CA PRO A 137 -14.62 -9.97 15.91
C PRO A 137 -14.36 -11.43 16.31
N VAL A 138 -14.87 -11.83 17.49
CA VAL A 138 -14.90 -13.25 17.85
C VAL A 138 -15.76 -14.00 16.85
N GLN A 139 -15.17 -15.00 16.20
CA GLN A 139 -15.84 -15.86 15.22
C GLN A 139 -16.00 -17.27 15.78
N GLU A 140 -17.06 -17.94 15.35
CA GLU A 140 -17.20 -19.39 15.48
C GLU A 140 -16.53 -20.05 14.28
N VAL A 141 -15.78 -21.12 14.53
CA VAL A 141 -15.05 -21.82 13.47
C VAL A 141 -15.65 -23.19 13.24
N VAL A 142 -15.89 -23.53 11.98
CA VAL A 142 -16.38 -24.86 11.58
C VAL A 142 -15.19 -25.70 11.13
N SER A 143 -15.02 -26.88 11.73
CA SER A 143 -13.96 -27.80 11.35
C SER A 143 -14.26 -28.52 10.03
N ARG A 144 -13.27 -29.28 9.54
CA ARG A 144 -13.46 -30.21 8.42
C ARG A 144 -14.46 -31.34 8.72
N SER A 145 -14.70 -31.65 10.00
CA SER A 145 -15.72 -32.60 10.46
C SER A 145 -17.13 -31.99 10.55
N PHE A 146 -17.30 -30.72 10.10
CA PHE A 146 -18.54 -29.95 10.22
C PHE A 146 -19.00 -29.71 11.66
N GLU A 147 -18.06 -29.71 12.61
CA GLU A 147 -18.33 -29.37 14.01
C GLU A 147 -18.02 -27.89 14.24
N THR A 148 -18.92 -27.19 14.94
CA THR A 148 -18.74 -25.78 15.30
C THR A 148 -17.99 -25.67 16.62
N TYR A 149 -16.88 -24.95 16.60
CA TYR A 149 -16.08 -24.65 17.76
C TYR A 149 -16.22 -23.18 18.13
N THR A 150 -16.57 -22.95 19.39
CA THR A 150 -16.55 -21.64 20.03
C THR A 150 -15.32 -21.54 20.93
N ARG A 151 -15.02 -20.33 21.42
CA ARG A 151 -13.94 -20.13 22.40
C ARG A 151 -14.16 -20.98 23.65
N LYS A 152 -15.42 -21.11 24.08
CA LYS A 152 -15.80 -21.94 25.24
C LYS A 152 -15.50 -23.42 25.03
N THR A 153 -15.88 -23.98 23.88
CA THR A 153 -15.63 -25.40 23.57
C THR A 153 -14.15 -25.71 23.45
N LEU A 154 -13.34 -24.73 23.10
CA LEU A 154 -11.87 -24.81 23.06
C LEU A 154 -11.20 -24.49 24.40
N ASN A 155 -11.96 -24.32 25.48
CA ASN A 155 -11.48 -23.91 26.80
C ASN A 155 -10.64 -22.61 26.76
N LEU A 156 -11.01 -21.69 25.87
CA LEU A 156 -10.43 -20.37 25.73
C LEU A 156 -11.30 -19.34 26.45
N ARG A 157 -10.68 -18.23 26.86
CA ARG A 157 -11.38 -17.09 27.46
C ARG A 157 -12.49 -16.58 26.53
N GLU A 158 -13.75 -16.62 26.98
CA GLU A 158 -14.92 -16.21 26.20
C GLU A 158 -14.93 -14.71 25.88
N ARG A 159 -14.80 -13.87 26.91
CA ARG A 159 -14.78 -12.41 26.74
C ARG A 159 -13.36 -11.90 26.50
N ILE A 160 -13.12 -11.41 25.29
CA ILE A 160 -11.89 -10.70 24.95
C ILE A 160 -11.95 -9.28 25.55
N PRO A 161 -10.89 -8.77 26.21
CA PRO A 161 -10.87 -7.41 26.73
C PRO A 161 -11.03 -6.38 25.61
N GLU A 162 -12.06 -5.54 25.68
CA GLU A 162 -12.22 -4.37 24.80
C GLU A 162 -11.70 -3.11 25.50
N PRO A 163 -11.40 -2.03 24.74
CA PRO A 163 -11.10 -0.73 25.33
C PRO A 163 -12.20 -0.31 26.32
N SER A 164 -11.80 0.03 27.54
CA SER A 164 -12.75 0.40 28.61
C SER A 164 -13.46 1.72 28.33
N ASP A 165 -12.76 2.65 27.67
CA ASP A 165 -13.27 3.92 27.18
C ASP A 165 -13.11 3.96 25.66
N LYS A 166 -14.23 3.84 24.94
CA LYS A 166 -14.23 3.77 23.48
C LYS A 166 -13.96 5.13 22.83
N GLU A 167 -14.38 6.23 23.45
CA GLU A 167 -14.17 7.57 22.88
C GLU A 167 -12.71 7.97 22.97
N LYS A 168 -12.11 7.80 24.15
CA LYS A 168 -10.68 8.04 24.35
C LYS A 168 -9.81 7.15 23.47
N PHE A 169 -10.21 5.88 23.29
CA PHE A 169 -9.52 4.97 22.38
C PHE A 169 -9.54 5.48 20.94
N LYS A 170 -10.71 5.88 20.43
CA LYS A 170 -10.86 6.42 19.06
C LYS A 170 -10.03 7.68 18.86
N GLU A 171 -10.06 8.61 19.81
CA GLU A 171 -9.27 9.85 19.76
C GLU A 171 -7.77 9.53 19.70
N THR A 172 -7.28 8.68 20.62
CA THR A 172 -5.87 8.29 20.69
C THR A 172 -5.44 7.54 19.42
N PHE A 173 -6.28 6.66 18.90
CA PHE A 173 -6.01 5.89 17.69
C PHE A 173 -5.87 6.82 16.48
N MET A 174 -6.81 7.74 16.28
CA MET A 174 -6.75 8.71 15.18
C MET A 174 -5.53 9.61 15.28
N ALA A 175 -5.23 10.16 16.47
CA ALA A 175 -4.04 10.98 16.69
C ALA A 175 -2.73 10.21 16.39
N THR A 176 -2.69 8.91 16.72
CA THR A 176 -1.53 8.05 16.40
C THR A 176 -1.38 7.85 14.89
N MET A 177 -2.48 7.60 14.19
CA MET A 177 -2.48 7.38 12.73
C MET A 177 -2.10 8.64 11.95
N GLU A 178 -2.48 9.82 12.43
CA GLU A 178 -2.09 11.11 11.84
C GLU A 178 -0.59 11.40 12.01
N GLY A 179 0.03 10.93 13.10
CA GLY A 179 1.46 11.14 13.39
C GLY A 179 2.43 10.17 12.71
N MET A 180 1.95 9.19 11.94
CA MET A 180 2.80 8.17 11.28
C MET A 180 3.24 8.55 9.86
N PHE A 181 2.79 9.69 9.31
CA PHE A 181 3.06 10.15 7.94
C PHE A 181 3.33 11.65 7.85
#